data_AF-A0A8T4K007-F1
#
_entry.id   AF-A0A8T4K007-F1
#
_cell.length_a   1.000
_cell.length_b   1.000
_cell.length_c   1.000
_cell.angle_alpha   90.00
_cell.angle_beta   90.00
_cell.angle_gamma   90.00
#
_symmetry.space_group_name_H-M   'P 1'
#
loop_
_entity.id
_entity.type
_entity.pdbx_description
1 polymer ?
#
loop_
_entity_poly.entity_id
_entity_poly.type
_entity_poly.pdbx_seq_one_letter_code
_entity_poly.pdbx_strand_id
1 'polypeptide(L)'
;MAIYHLEAKMVSRGAGRSAVAAAAYLSCSRLLNEYDGVQHDYTRKQGLVWQQVFLPVAAPTEWQNREILWNAVEENEKTKDSRLAREFVVALPIELSKAQWERLLSDFVSDTFVSDGMCADVAIHDPYPPGHNPHAHILLTVRPLDEKGKWQYKTEKEYLCVKNGKEQGFTAAEFKQAQADGWEKQYQYKVGKKKVYMVPSSAQAQGYERVSKYPKSTKYGRQNPISERWNSEEQLVFWRKAWADVTNLHLERAGQEERIDQRSHVERGLDEQPTIHEGVTARALEKKGIVSDRCELNRQIKADNALLRELKAAVKKLMQVVKVAVPALAEAMEFLRANMIVFRYQIRYAGLGKHKLSERLNVLKPTLERYTLLVQQIKNKAKERKTLLAEKKATPFYQFVVHNDLEKKIAKLTEDLEELKSEKVMVLSSLGCDEDTGIAEVRKSVAAMERNLERLTQQEEKYVAELDTALIQFTELKEQEKEVDYIALFEQRAVLRPDTIQAVTSKLKMAYGEKFAPIILADSKRDVAELLGEETEVRSIHEDLQKKHEQEVECKNTPKKNGQER
;
A
#
# COMPACT_ATOMS: atom_id res chain seq x y z
N MET A 1 -12.60 12.35 -15.60
CA MET A 1 -11.52 12.46 -14.60
C MET A 1 -10.44 11.45 -14.96
N ALA A 2 -9.35 11.91 -15.57
CA ALA A 2 -8.20 11.07 -15.82
C ALA A 2 -7.62 10.56 -14.49
N ILE A 3 -7.30 9.26 -14.41
CA ILE A 3 -6.79 8.61 -13.20
C ILE A 3 -5.34 8.19 -13.45
N TYR A 4 -4.46 8.52 -12.52
CA TYR A 4 -3.10 8.00 -12.55
C TYR A 4 -3.06 6.55 -12.06
N HIS A 5 -2.53 5.64 -12.87
CA HIS A 5 -2.11 4.31 -12.44
C HIS A 5 -0.90 3.84 -13.24
N LEU A 6 0.15 3.41 -12.55
CA LEU A 6 1.29 2.71 -13.12
C LEU A 6 1.82 1.71 -12.10
N GLU A 7 1.71 0.43 -12.44
CA GLU A 7 2.24 -0.69 -11.67
C GLU A 7 3.40 -1.34 -12.42
N ALA A 8 4.48 -1.68 -11.71
CA ALA A 8 5.65 -2.36 -12.27
C ALA A 8 5.87 -3.71 -11.57
N LYS A 9 6.00 -4.79 -12.35
CA LYS A 9 6.18 -6.17 -11.87
C LYS A 9 7.34 -6.84 -12.57
N MET A 10 7.99 -7.76 -11.87
CA MET A 10 8.99 -8.63 -12.48
C MET A 10 8.34 -9.95 -12.93
N VAL A 11 8.66 -10.38 -14.14
CA VAL A 11 8.39 -11.74 -14.62
C VAL A 11 9.61 -12.58 -14.25
N SER A 12 9.45 -13.48 -13.27
CA SER A 12 10.53 -14.30 -12.74
C SER A 12 10.20 -15.78 -12.86
N ARG A 13 11.17 -16.54 -13.37
CA ARG A 13 11.08 -18.01 -13.46
C ARG A 13 10.96 -18.65 -12.08
N GLY A 14 11.62 -18.07 -11.07
CA GLY A 14 11.57 -18.56 -9.68
C GLY A 14 10.18 -18.45 -9.04
N ALA A 15 9.32 -17.57 -9.58
CA ALA A 15 7.92 -17.44 -9.18
C ALA A 15 6.96 -18.25 -10.07
N GLY A 16 7.48 -19.12 -10.93
CA GLY A 16 6.69 -19.91 -11.88
C GLY A 16 6.11 -19.12 -13.05
N ARG A 17 6.68 -17.95 -13.38
CA ARG A 17 6.26 -17.12 -14.52
C ARG A 17 7.21 -17.32 -15.72
N SER A 18 6.69 -17.14 -16.93
CA SER A 18 7.45 -17.17 -18.20
C SER A 18 7.27 -15.85 -18.96
N ALA A 19 8.31 -15.44 -19.70
CA ALA A 19 8.25 -14.27 -20.60
C ALA A 19 7.32 -14.55 -21.78
N VAL A 20 7.41 -15.73 -22.38
CA VAL A 20 6.56 -16.16 -23.50
C VAL A 20 5.10 -16.28 -23.05
N ALA A 21 4.84 -16.82 -21.85
CA ALA A 21 3.49 -16.87 -21.29
C ALA A 21 2.89 -15.47 -21.07
N ALA A 22 3.70 -14.54 -20.55
CA ALA A 22 3.27 -13.15 -20.34
C ALA A 22 2.98 -12.44 -21.67
N ALA A 23 3.84 -12.64 -22.68
CA ALA A 23 3.66 -12.13 -24.02
C ALA A 23 2.39 -12.68 -24.67
N ALA A 24 2.15 -13.99 -24.61
CA ALA A 24 0.94 -14.61 -25.13
C ALA A 24 -0.34 -14.07 -24.44
N TYR A 25 -0.26 -13.85 -23.12
CA TYR A 25 -1.38 -13.34 -22.33
C TYR A 25 -1.74 -11.89 -22.65
N LEU A 26 -0.74 -11.02 -22.84
CA LEU A 26 -0.97 -9.61 -23.16
C LEU A 26 -1.43 -9.43 -24.61
N SER A 27 -0.95 -10.25 -25.55
CA SER A 27 -1.29 -10.17 -26.97
C SER A 27 -2.56 -10.94 -27.36
N CYS A 28 -3.19 -11.64 -26.40
CA CYS A 28 -4.27 -12.61 -26.64
C CYS A 28 -3.92 -13.60 -27.76
N SER A 29 -2.67 -14.05 -27.82
CA SER A 29 -2.18 -14.93 -28.88
C SER A 29 -1.81 -16.32 -28.36
N ARG A 30 -1.48 -17.20 -29.29
CA ARG A 30 -0.95 -18.52 -29.01
C ARG A 30 0.55 -18.54 -29.33
N LEU A 31 1.40 -18.72 -28.33
CA LEU A 31 2.87 -18.74 -28.47
C LEU A 31 3.48 -20.03 -27.89
N LEU A 32 4.55 -20.54 -28.51
CA LEU A 32 5.30 -21.69 -28.02
C LEU A 32 6.51 -21.23 -27.20
N ASN A 33 6.64 -21.74 -25.98
CA ASN A 33 7.85 -21.56 -25.18
C ASN A 33 8.84 -22.69 -25.47
N GLU A 34 9.95 -22.38 -26.13
CA GLU A 34 10.97 -23.35 -26.51
C GLU A 34 11.78 -23.87 -25.31
N TYR A 35 11.80 -23.13 -24.19
CA TYR A 35 12.55 -23.52 -22.99
C TYR A 35 11.93 -24.74 -22.29
N ASP A 36 10.60 -24.80 -22.18
CA ASP A 36 9.88 -25.89 -21.51
C ASP A 36 8.97 -26.72 -22.45
N GLY A 37 8.84 -26.32 -23.71
CA GLY A 37 7.99 -26.96 -24.71
C GLY A 37 6.50 -26.70 -24.53
N VAL A 38 6.10 -25.75 -23.67
CA VAL A 38 4.69 -25.48 -23.37
C VAL A 38 4.11 -24.49 -24.37
N GLN A 39 2.95 -24.83 -24.94
CA GLN A 39 2.15 -23.92 -25.76
C GLN A 39 1.24 -23.08 -24.85
N HIS A 40 1.43 -21.76 -24.84
CA HIS A 40 0.56 -20.82 -24.13
C HIS A 40 -0.49 -20.27 -25.10
N ASP A 41 -1.77 -20.59 -24.88
CA ASP A 41 -2.89 -20.17 -25.74
C ASP A 41 -3.88 -19.28 -24.98
N TYR A 42 -3.89 -17.99 -25.32
CA TYR A 42 -4.82 -17.00 -24.78
C TYR A 42 -5.74 -16.39 -25.84
N THR A 43 -5.92 -17.07 -26.98
CA THR A 43 -6.76 -16.61 -28.10
C THR A 43 -8.24 -16.42 -27.74
N ARG A 44 -8.68 -17.03 -26.63
CA ARG A 44 -10.05 -16.91 -26.11
C ARG A 44 -10.31 -15.62 -25.32
N LYS A 45 -9.27 -14.86 -24.97
CA LYS A 45 -9.43 -13.58 -24.28
C LYS A 45 -10.04 -12.54 -25.22
N GLN A 46 -10.94 -11.73 -24.67
CA GLN A 46 -11.56 -10.60 -25.35
C GLN A 46 -11.07 -9.27 -24.75
N GLY A 47 -11.29 -8.18 -25.47
CA GLY A 47 -10.95 -6.83 -25.00
C GLY A 47 -9.59 -6.31 -25.47
N LEU A 48 -8.83 -7.07 -26.29
CA LEU A 48 -7.63 -6.54 -26.94
C LEU A 48 -8.03 -5.47 -27.97
N VAL A 49 -7.45 -4.29 -27.85
CA VAL A 49 -7.71 -3.14 -28.75
C VAL A 49 -6.57 -2.96 -29.74
N TRP A 50 -5.33 -3.02 -29.25
CA TRP A 50 -4.13 -2.75 -30.04
C TRP A 50 -2.94 -3.47 -29.44
N GLN A 51 -1.94 -3.80 -30.26
CA GLN A 51 -0.68 -4.41 -29.81
C GLN A 51 0.46 -4.10 -30.78
N GLN A 52 1.68 -3.98 -30.27
CA GLN A 52 2.88 -3.75 -31.07
C GLN A 52 4.16 -4.12 -30.31
N VAL A 53 5.19 -4.57 -31.02
CA VAL A 53 6.56 -4.67 -30.49
C VAL A 53 7.36 -3.46 -30.96
N PHE A 54 8.09 -2.83 -30.05
CA PHE A 54 9.02 -1.74 -30.33
C PHE A 54 10.44 -2.19 -30.06
N LEU A 55 11.32 -1.92 -31.01
CA LEU A 55 12.70 -2.35 -30.98
C LEU A 55 13.65 -1.15 -30.95
N PRO A 56 14.70 -1.16 -30.11
CA PRO A 56 15.78 -0.21 -30.20
C PRO A 56 16.60 -0.48 -31.47
N VAL A 57 17.34 0.52 -31.94
CA VAL A 57 18.15 0.42 -33.19
C VAL A 57 19.09 -0.79 -33.20
N ALA A 58 19.63 -1.16 -32.03
CA ALA A 58 20.55 -2.29 -31.90
C ALA A 58 19.87 -3.67 -31.94
N ALA A 59 18.55 -3.77 -31.75
CA ALA A 59 17.88 -5.06 -31.67
C ALA A 59 17.72 -5.71 -33.06
N PRO A 60 17.88 -7.05 -33.17
CA PRO A 60 17.57 -7.79 -34.39
C PRO A 60 16.14 -7.52 -34.87
N THR A 61 15.97 -7.23 -36.17
CA THR A 61 14.67 -6.88 -36.75
C THR A 61 13.66 -8.03 -36.70
N GLU A 62 14.13 -9.28 -36.68
CA GLU A 62 13.31 -10.48 -36.50
C GLU A 62 12.58 -10.51 -35.14
N TRP A 63 13.08 -9.80 -34.13
CA TRP A 63 12.42 -9.66 -32.83
C TRP A 63 11.15 -8.80 -32.89
N GLN A 64 10.82 -8.23 -34.05
CA GLN A 64 9.51 -7.63 -34.30
C GLN A 64 8.39 -8.69 -34.15
N ASN A 65 8.72 -9.97 -34.36
CA ASN A 65 7.90 -11.09 -33.95
C ASN A 65 8.11 -11.37 -32.45
N ARG A 66 7.05 -11.21 -31.66
CA ARG A 66 7.10 -11.42 -30.21
C ARG A 66 7.51 -12.83 -29.79
N GLU A 67 7.13 -13.86 -30.55
CA GLU A 67 7.51 -15.24 -30.22
C GLU A 67 9.03 -15.41 -30.29
N ILE A 68 9.65 -14.82 -31.31
CA ILE A 68 11.11 -14.85 -31.50
C ILE A 68 11.79 -14.04 -30.38
N LEU A 69 11.32 -12.82 -30.10
CA LEU A 69 11.88 -11.97 -29.05
C LEU A 69 11.88 -12.66 -27.68
N TRP A 70 10.71 -13.17 -27.26
CA TRP A 70 10.57 -13.70 -25.90
C TRP A 70 11.21 -15.08 -25.74
N ASN A 71 11.33 -15.89 -26.80
CA ASN A 71 12.16 -17.09 -26.76
C ASN A 71 13.67 -16.75 -26.71
N ALA A 72 14.13 -15.71 -27.42
CA ALA A 72 15.51 -15.24 -27.32
C ALA A 72 15.87 -14.76 -25.89
N VAL A 73 14.90 -14.19 -25.16
CA VAL A 73 15.04 -13.85 -23.73
C VAL A 73 15.11 -15.11 -22.87
N GLU A 74 14.18 -16.05 -23.03
CA GLU A 74 14.16 -17.31 -22.26
C GLU A 74 15.44 -18.13 -22.46
N GLU A 75 15.92 -18.22 -23.71
CA GLU A 75 17.14 -18.93 -24.06
C GLU A 75 18.35 -18.33 -23.33
N ASN A 76 18.47 -17.01 -23.26
CA ASN A 76 19.66 -16.36 -22.71
C ASN A 76 19.73 -16.39 -21.16
N GLU A 77 18.62 -16.68 -20.49
CA GLU A 77 18.52 -16.76 -19.04
C GLU A 77 18.65 -18.21 -18.55
N LYS A 78 19.78 -18.55 -17.93
CA LYS A 78 20.18 -19.95 -17.69
C LYS A 78 19.84 -20.52 -16.30
N THR A 79 19.30 -19.71 -15.37
CA THR A 79 19.04 -20.17 -13.99
C THR A 79 17.55 -20.31 -13.68
N LYS A 80 17.19 -21.20 -12.75
CA LYS A 80 15.79 -21.44 -12.37
C LYS A 80 15.08 -20.22 -11.76
N ASP A 81 15.84 -19.25 -11.26
CA ASP A 81 15.41 -18.03 -10.59
C ASP A 81 15.66 -16.76 -11.43
N SER A 82 15.94 -16.93 -12.72
CA SER A 82 16.21 -15.81 -13.63
C SER A 82 15.02 -14.84 -13.72
N ARG A 83 15.35 -13.54 -13.74
CA ARG A 83 14.41 -12.44 -14.00
C ARG A 83 14.33 -12.24 -15.51
N LEU A 84 13.18 -12.53 -16.10
CA LEU A 84 13.03 -12.67 -17.55
C LEU A 84 12.63 -11.36 -18.22
N ALA A 85 11.65 -10.67 -17.66
CA ALA A 85 11.10 -9.43 -18.21
C ALA A 85 10.55 -8.54 -17.09
N ARG A 86 10.28 -7.28 -17.42
CA ARG A 86 9.54 -6.35 -16.55
C ARG A 86 8.23 -6.00 -17.21
N GLU A 87 7.15 -6.14 -16.46
CA GLU A 87 5.81 -5.81 -16.91
C GLU A 87 5.36 -4.51 -16.25
N PHE A 88 4.92 -3.54 -17.05
CA PHE A 88 4.15 -2.40 -16.57
C PHE A 88 2.68 -2.56 -16.93
N VAL A 89 1.82 -2.10 -16.03
CA VAL A 89 0.38 -1.92 -16.28
C VAL A 89 0.05 -0.46 -16.03
N VAL A 90 -0.46 0.23 -17.05
CA VAL A 90 -0.84 1.65 -16.98
C VAL A 90 -2.33 1.84 -17.30
N ALA A 91 -3.01 2.75 -16.61
CA ALA A 91 -4.39 3.11 -16.96
C ALA A 91 -4.40 4.19 -18.05
N LEU A 92 -5.27 4.05 -19.04
CA LEU A 92 -5.43 5.01 -20.13
C LEU A 92 -6.59 5.98 -19.81
N PRO A 93 -6.47 7.29 -20.10
CA PRO A 93 -7.56 8.23 -19.89
C PRO A 93 -8.74 7.94 -20.80
N ILE A 94 -9.94 7.78 -20.24
CA ILE A 94 -11.18 7.51 -21.01
C ILE A 94 -11.59 8.69 -21.89
N GLU A 95 -11.05 9.88 -21.60
CA GLU A 95 -11.24 11.11 -22.35
C GLU A 95 -10.56 11.08 -23.73
N LEU A 96 -9.60 10.17 -23.94
CA LEU A 96 -8.90 9.99 -25.19
C LEU A 96 -9.53 8.88 -26.04
N SER A 97 -9.52 9.07 -27.36
CA SER A 97 -9.93 8.03 -28.31
C SER A 97 -8.89 6.91 -28.43
N LYS A 98 -9.29 5.76 -29.00
CA LYS A 98 -8.38 4.63 -29.26
C LYS A 98 -7.12 5.03 -30.03
N ALA A 99 -7.28 5.82 -31.10
CA ALA A 99 -6.13 6.31 -31.88
C ALA A 99 -5.21 7.25 -31.07
N GLN A 100 -5.77 8.00 -30.11
CA GLN A 100 -4.97 8.82 -29.20
C GLN A 100 -4.27 7.97 -28.13
N TRP A 101 -4.89 6.89 -27.65
CA TRP A 101 -4.22 5.91 -26.77
C TRP A 101 -3.03 5.26 -27.45
N GLU A 102 -3.18 4.81 -28.71
CA GLU A 102 -2.09 4.23 -29.49
C GLU A 102 -0.91 5.18 -29.61
N ARG A 103 -1.17 6.46 -29.94
CA ARG A 103 -0.12 7.49 -30.04
C ARG A 103 0.54 7.78 -28.70
N LEU A 104 -0.26 8.01 -27.65
CA LEU A 104 0.23 8.27 -26.30
C LEU A 104 1.15 7.14 -25.85
N LEU A 105 0.72 5.89 -26.01
CA LEU A 105 1.48 4.73 -25.59
C LEU A 105 2.74 4.54 -26.44
N SER A 106 2.65 4.79 -27.75
CA SER A 106 3.82 4.73 -28.64
C SER A 106 4.87 5.77 -28.27
N ASP A 107 4.47 7.02 -28.04
CA ASP A 107 5.37 8.12 -27.64
C ASP A 107 6.01 7.80 -26.28
N PHE A 108 5.22 7.38 -25.30
CA PHE A 108 5.73 6.98 -23.98
C PHE A 108 6.76 5.85 -24.08
N VAL A 109 6.45 4.78 -24.83
CA VAL A 109 7.30 3.60 -24.94
C VAL A 109 8.59 3.91 -25.72
N SER A 110 8.47 4.62 -26.83
CA SER A 110 9.62 5.01 -27.66
C SER A 110 10.58 5.92 -26.89
N ASP A 111 10.06 6.97 -26.25
CA ASP A 111 10.90 7.99 -25.60
C ASP A 111 11.47 7.54 -24.25
N THR A 112 10.80 6.60 -23.57
CA THR A 112 11.16 6.19 -22.20
C THR A 112 11.95 4.88 -22.12
N PHE A 113 11.62 3.90 -22.96
CA PHE A 113 12.19 2.55 -22.86
C PHE A 113 13.04 2.18 -24.06
N VAL A 114 12.53 2.43 -25.27
CA VAL A 114 13.20 2.04 -26.52
C VAL A 114 14.43 2.90 -26.77
N SER A 115 14.31 4.21 -26.56
CA SER A 115 15.43 5.16 -26.57
C SER A 115 16.54 4.76 -25.59
N ASP A 116 16.18 4.10 -24.49
CA ASP A 116 17.08 3.62 -23.44
C ASP A 116 17.66 2.23 -23.75
N GLY A 117 17.31 1.62 -24.89
CA GLY A 117 17.86 0.36 -25.37
C GLY A 117 17.08 -0.91 -24.98
N MET A 118 15.85 -0.77 -24.46
CA MET A 118 14.99 -1.92 -24.16
C MET A 118 14.10 -2.27 -25.36
N CYS A 119 13.87 -3.56 -25.61
CA CYS A 119 12.74 -3.97 -26.45
C CYS A 119 11.46 -3.93 -25.61
N ALA A 120 10.35 -3.50 -26.21
CA ALA A 120 9.06 -3.36 -25.54
C ALA A 120 7.94 -4.05 -26.34
N ASP A 121 7.23 -5.00 -25.75
CA ASP A 121 6.01 -5.60 -26.32
C ASP A 121 4.79 -5.06 -25.58
N VAL A 122 3.89 -4.40 -26.29
CA VAL A 122 2.81 -3.63 -25.68
C VAL A 122 1.45 -4.04 -26.22
N ALA A 123 0.44 -3.97 -25.35
CA ALA A 123 -0.94 -4.23 -25.72
C ALA A 123 -1.91 -3.38 -24.91
N ILE A 124 -2.89 -2.77 -25.60
CA ILE A 124 -4.02 -2.05 -25.02
C ILE A 124 -5.20 -3.02 -24.86
N HIS A 125 -5.77 -3.03 -23.66
CA HIS A 125 -6.96 -3.78 -23.30
C HIS A 125 -8.05 -2.82 -22.84
N ASP A 126 -9.28 -3.02 -23.33
CA ASP A 126 -10.50 -2.33 -22.87
C ASP A 126 -11.60 -3.38 -22.66
N PRO A 127 -11.90 -3.77 -21.41
CA PRO A 127 -12.97 -4.71 -21.13
C PRO A 127 -14.33 -4.05 -21.43
N TYR A 128 -15.00 -4.52 -22.49
CA TYR A 128 -16.34 -4.06 -22.86
C TYR A 128 -17.37 -4.32 -21.73
N PRO A 129 -18.42 -3.48 -21.55
CA PRO A 129 -19.28 -3.49 -20.37
C PRO A 129 -19.86 -4.83 -19.88
N PRO A 130 -20.04 -4.97 -18.55
CA PRO A 130 -19.71 -3.96 -17.53
C PRO A 130 -18.20 -4.00 -17.20
N GLY A 131 -17.47 -2.89 -17.41
CA GLY A 131 -16.03 -2.85 -17.09
C GLY A 131 -15.11 -1.92 -17.87
N HIS A 132 -15.60 -0.82 -18.50
CA HIS A 132 -14.73 0.15 -19.19
C HIS A 132 -13.61 0.63 -18.25
N ASN A 133 -12.42 0.09 -18.47
CA ASN A 133 -11.19 0.36 -17.74
C ASN A 133 -10.04 0.14 -18.71
N PRO A 134 -9.87 1.05 -19.68
CA PRO A 134 -8.82 0.92 -20.68
C PRO A 134 -7.47 0.99 -19.99
N HIS A 135 -6.63 -0.01 -20.23
CA HIS A 135 -5.30 -0.13 -19.66
C HIS A 135 -4.34 -0.73 -20.68
N ALA A 136 -3.05 -0.48 -20.51
CA ALA A 136 -2.02 -1.08 -21.35
C ALA A 136 -1.09 -1.94 -20.51
N HIS A 137 -0.72 -3.10 -21.06
CA HIS A 137 0.39 -3.91 -20.60
C HIS A 137 1.62 -3.55 -21.45
N ILE A 138 2.77 -3.37 -20.82
CA ILE A 138 4.06 -3.08 -21.46
C ILE A 138 5.09 -4.07 -20.90
N LEU A 139 5.58 -4.98 -21.72
CA LEU A 139 6.55 -6.00 -21.34
C LEU A 139 7.94 -5.62 -21.89
N LEU A 140 8.90 -5.39 -21.00
CA LEU A 140 10.23 -4.90 -21.32
C LEU A 140 11.31 -5.95 -21.09
N THR A 141 12.31 -5.97 -21.97
CA THR A 141 13.55 -6.71 -21.75
C THR A 141 14.34 -6.11 -20.60
N VAL A 142 14.88 -6.96 -19.72
CA VAL A 142 15.66 -6.53 -18.54
C VAL A 142 17.17 -6.70 -18.71
N ARG A 143 17.61 -6.94 -19.95
CA ARG A 143 19.01 -7.14 -20.30
C ARG A 143 19.40 -6.15 -21.41
N PRO A 144 20.50 -5.41 -21.27
CA PRO A 144 20.96 -4.50 -22.32
C PRO A 144 21.55 -5.26 -23.50
N LEU A 145 21.47 -4.65 -24.68
CA LEU A 145 22.11 -5.11 -25.90
C LEU A 145 23.43 -4.35 -26.12
N ASP A 146 24.41 -4.99 -26.73
CA ASP A 146 25.56 -4.29 -27.30
C ASP A 146 25.21 -3.69 -28.67
N GLU A 147 26.14 -2.93 -29.25
CA GLU A 147 25.98 -2.27 -30.55
C GLU A 147 25.73 -3.25 -31.71
N LYS A 148 25.97 -4.56 -31.50
CA LYS A 148 25.77 -5.62 -32.50
C LYS A 148 24.48 -6.42 -32.24
N GLY A 149 23.64 -5.98 -31.32
CA GLY A 149 22.40 -6.64 -30.97
C GLY A 149 22.58 -7.93 -30.16
N LYS A 150 23.74 -8.12 -29.50
CA LYS A 150 23.95 -9.24 -28.59
C LYS A 150 23.63 -8.85 -27.16
N TRP A 151 23.01 -9.78 -26.44
CA TRP A 151 22.73 -9.67 -25.03
C TRP A 151 24.01 -9.46 -24.19
N GLN A 152 24.13 -8.32 -23.52
CA GLN A 152 25.19 -8.09 -22.54
C GLN A 152 24.91 -8.86 -21.24
N TYR A 153 25.93 -9.10 -20.41
CA TYR A 153 25.74 -9.68 -19.08
C TYR A 153 25.05 -8.71 -18.12
N LYS A 154 24.09 -9.21 -17.32
CA LYS A 154 23.46 -8.45 -16.22
C LYS A 154 24.41 -8.26 -15.04
N THR A 155 25.27 -9.24 -14.81
CA THR A 155 26.33 -9.21 -13.81
C THR A 155 27.58 -9.86 -14.40
N GLU A 156 28.75 -9.35 -14.01
CA GLU A 156 30.03 -9.92 -14.37
C GLU A 156 30.80 -10.37 -13.13
N LYS A 157 31.70 -11.34 -13.32
CA LYS A 157 32.47 -11.89 -12.21
C LYS A 157 33.51 -10.88 -11.75
N GLU A 158 33.45 -10.53 -10.46
CA GLU A 158 34.38 -9.62 -9.82
C GLU A 158 35.29 -10.37 -8.85
N TYR A 159 36.59 -10.36 -9.13
CA TYR A 159 37.62 -11.06 -8.38
C TYR A 159 38.15 -10.18 -7.25
N LEU A 160 38.18 -10.72 -6.04
CA LEU A 160 38.74 -10.04 -4.86
C LEU A 160 40.26 -10.24 -4.84
N CYS A 161 40.98 -9.21 -5.24
CA CYS A 161 42.44 -9.19 -5.35
C CYS A 161 43.05 -8.42 -4.17
N VAL A 162 44.31 -8.72 -3.84
CA VAL A 162 45.02 -8.06 -2.74
C VAL A 162 46.35 -7.47 -3.23
N LYS A 163 46.67 -6.28 -2.73
CA LYS A 163 47.97 -5.62 -2.85
C LYS A 163 48.27 -4.87 -1.56
N ASN A 164 49.47 -5.04 -0.99
CA ASN A 164 49.91 -4.36 0.23
C ASN A 164 48.89 -4.43 1.40
N GLY A 165 48.24 -5.58 1.57
CA GLY A 165 47.25 -5.81 2.63
C GLY A 165 45.85 -5.20 2.39
N LYS A 166 45.63 -4.49 1.28
CA LYS A 166 44.30 -3.99 0.88
C LYS A 166 43.63 -4.95 -0.10
N GLU A 167 42.33 -5.19 0.08
CA GLU A 167 41.50 -6.02 -0.82
C GLU A 167 40.64 -5.11 -1.73
N GLN A 168 40.59 -5.40 -3.02
CA GLN A 168 39.77 -4.68 -4.01
C GLN A 168 39.23 -5.62 -5.08
N GLY A 169 38.01 -5.35 -5.56
CA GLY A 169 37.34 -6.10 -6.61
C GLY A 169 37.74 -5.64 -8.02
N PHE A 170 38.02 -6.59 -8.92
CA PHE A 170 38.29 -6.33 -10.34
C PHE A 170 37.54 -7.28 -11.25
N THR A 171 37.01 -6.77 -12.35
CA THR A 171 36.44 -7.60 -13.43
C THR A 171 37.53 -8.37 -14.15
N ALA A 172 37.15 -9.31 -15.02
CA ALA A 172 38.13 -10.02 -15.84
C ALA A 172 38.93 -9.09 -16.76
N ALA A 173 38.30 -8.03 -17.27
CA ALA A 173 38.95 -7.04 -18.14
C ALA A 173 39.92 -6.15 -17.35
N GLU A 174 39.46 -5.61 -16.22
CA GLU A 174 40.27 -4.73 -15.35
C GLU A 174 41.48 -5.45 -14.75
N PHE A 175 41.32 -6.75 -14.43
CA PHE A 175 42.36 -7.51 -13.76
C PHE A 175 43.66 -7.58 -14.58
N LYS A 176 43.61 -7.50 -15.92
CA LYS A 176 44.83 -7.50 -16.74
C LYS A 176 45.75 -6.33 -16.40
N GLN A 177 45.18 -5.13 -16.23
CA GLN A 177 45.93 -3.95 -15.82
C GLN A 177 46.27 -4.00 -14.34
N ALA A 178 45.29 -4.37 -13.49
CA ALA A 178 45.53 -4.46 -12.05
C ALA A 178 46.67 -5.45 -11.72
N GLN A 179 46.80 -6.53 -12.48
CA GLN A 179 47.90 -7.49 -12.35
C GLN A 179 49.25 -6.86 -12.67
N ALA A 180 49.34 -6.02 -13.72
CA ALA A 180 50.56 -5.27 -14.03
C ALA A 180 50.90 -4.27 -12.91
N ASP A 181 49.88 -3.72 -12.25
CA ASP A 181 50.04 -2.85 -11.09
C ASP A 181 50.32 -3.63 -9.79
N GLY A 182 50.52 -4.96 -9.84
CA GLY A 182 50.89 -5.79 -8.69
C GLY A 182 49.73 -6.26 -7.82
N TRP A 183 48.49 -6.24 -8.32
CA TRP A 183 47.35 -6.89 -7.65
C TRP A 183 47.30 -8.38 -7.95
N GLU A 184 47.10 -9.18 -6.91
CA GLU A 184 47.02 -10.63 -7.03
C GLU A 184 45.65 -11.17 -6.65
N LYS A 185 45.09 -12.08 -7.47
CA LYS A 185 43.89 -12.83 -7.10
C LYS A 185 44.16 -13.72 -5.89
N GLN A 186 43.18 -13.85 -5.03
CA GLN A 186 43.25 -14.78 -3.91
C GLN A 186 42.72 -16.15 -4.29
N TYR A 187 43.38 -17.22 -3.82
CA TYR A 187 42.92 -18.59 -3.96
C TYR A 187 42.85 -19.27 -2.60
N GLN A 188 42.16 -20.41 -2.53
CA GLN A 188 42.16 -21.21 -1.30
C GLN A 188 43.43 -22.06 -1.22
N TYR A 189 44.12 -21.96 -0.10
CA TYR A 189 45.31 -22.75 0.26
C TYR A 189 45.07 -23.53 1.54
N LYS A 190 45.78 -24.67 1.68
CA LYS A 190 45.71 -25.49 2.89
C LYS A 190 46.76 -25.03 3.90
N VAL A 191 46.30 -24.49 5.02
CA VAL A 191 47.14 -24.06 6.16
C VAL A 191 46.83 -24.97 7.34
N GLY A 192 47.65 -26.00 7.54
CA GLY A 192 47.37 -27.08 8.49
C GLY A 192 46.05 -27.79 8.16
N LYS A 193 45.06 -27.70 9.07
CA LYS A 193 43.71 -28.27 8.90
C LYS A 193 42.68 -27.29 8.30
N LYS A 194 43.05 -26.02 8.08
CA LYS A 194 42.13 -24.97 7.61
C LYS A 194 42.37 -24.62 6.14
N LYS A 195 41.31 -24.17 5.46
CA LYS A 195 41.38 -23.57 4.12
C LYS A 195 41.31 -22.06 4.26
N VAL A 196 42.31 -21.35 3.75
CA VAL A 196 42.44 -19.89 3.89
C VAL A 196 42.62 -19.27 2.52
N TYR A 197 41.98 -18.12 2.27
CA TYR A 197 42.21 -17.32 1.08
C TYR A 197 43.48 -16.50 1.23
N MET A 198 44.39 -16.58 0.26
CA MET A 198 45.59 -15.77 0.20
C MET A 198 46.08 -15.62 -1.24
N VAL A 199 47.00 -14.68 -1.46
CA VAL A 199 47.62 -14.44 -2.77
C VAL A 199 48.74 -15.46 -3.04
N PRO A 200 49.00 -15.81 -4.32
CA PRO A 200 50.06 -16.75 -4.70
C PRO A 200 51.44 -16.41 -4.14
N SER A 201 51.86 -15.15 -4.16
CA SER A 201 53.16 -14.72 -3.61
C SER A 201 53.32 -15.07 -2.12
N SER A 202 52.30 -14.78 -1.31
CA SER A 202 52.27 -15.10 0.12
C SER A 202 52.23 -16.60 0.38
N ALA A 203 51.50 -17.36 -0.44
CA ALA A 203 51.42 -18.81 -0.30
C ALA A 203 52.76 -19.48 -0.65
N GLN A 204 53.43 -19.01 -1.70
CA GLN A 204 54.74 -19.51 -2.13
C GLN A 204 55.81 -19.25 -1.06
N ALA A 205 55.82 -18.06 -0.46
CA ALA A 205 56.74 -17.74 0.64
C ALA A 205 56.59 -18.67 1.85
N GLN A 206 55.41 -19.27 2.06
CA GLN A 206 55.11 -20.16 3.19
C GLN A 206 55.05 -21.65 2.78
N GLY A 207 55.28 -21.98 1.51
CA GLY A 207 55.24 -23.35 0.99
C GLY A 207 53.86 -24.00 1.00
N TYR A 208 52.77 -23.23 0.93
CA TYR A 208 51.41 -23.76 0.96
C TYR A 208 50.89 -24.23 -0.39
N GLU A 209 50.18 -25.35 -0.39
CA GLU A 209 49.56 -25.92 -1.59
C GLU A 209 48.17 -25.34 -1.85
N ARG A 210 47.93 -24.99 -3.11
CA ARG A 210 46.63 -24.48 -3.59
C ARG A 210 45.62 -25.63 -3.68
N VAL A 211 44.48 -25.48 -3.00
CA VAL A 211 43.41 -26.51 -2.99
C VAL A 211 42.28 -26.25 -3.97
N SER A 212 42.22 -25.04 -4.55
CA SER A 212 41.20 -24.67 -5.53
C SER A 212 41.79 -23.82 -6.65
N LYS A 213 41.42 -24.13 -7.89
CA LYS A 213 41.73 -23.32 -9.06
C LYS A 213 40.85 -22.07 -9.19
N TYR A 214 39.77 -21.98 -8.40
CA TYR A 214 38.82 -20.88 -8.48
C TYR A 214 39.21 -19.76 -7.50
N PRO A 215 39.48 -18.54 -8.00
CA PRO A 215 39.83 -17.42 -7.15
C PRO A 215 38.63 -16.94 -6.33
N LYS A 216 38.90 -16.24 -5.23
CA LYS A 216 37.90 -15.53 -4.43
C LYS A 216 37.22 -14.48 -5.31
N SER A 217 35.90 -14.45 -5.29
CA SER A 217 35.08 -13.46 -5.99
C SER A 217 33.96 -12.98 -5.08
N THR A 218 33.34 -11.85 -5.42
CA THR A 218 32.12 -11.42 -4.72
C THR A 218 30.98 -12.41 -4.96
N LYS A 219 30.01 -12.43 -4.04
CA LYS A 219 28.92 -13.42 -4.05
C LYS A 219 27.98 -13.29 -5.26
N TYR A 220 27.71 -12.06 -5.68
CA TYR A 220 26.75 -11.75 -6.75
C TYR A 220 27.42 -11.19 -8.02
N GLY A 221 28.74 -11.02 -8.01
CA GLY A 221 29.47 -10.30 -9.05
C GLY A 221 29.20 -8.79 -9.00
N ARG A 222 29.77 -8.07 -9.97
CA ARG A 222 29.49 -6.66 -10.21
C ARG A 222 28.29 -6.54 -11.15
N GLN A 223 27.35 -5.67 -10.84
CA GLN A 223 26.21 -5.44 -11.72
C GLN A 223 26.61 -4.64 -12.96
N ASN A 224 25.98 -4.92 -14.09
CA ASN A 224 26.09 -4.07 -15.27
C ASN A 224 25.42 -2.73 -14.94
N PRO A 225 26.09 -1.58 -15.11
CA PRO A 225 25.54 -0.28 -14.72
C PRO A 225 24.20 0.06 -15.37
N ILE A 226 23.96 -0.38 -16.61
CA ILE A 226 22.68 -0.18 -17.30
C ILE A 226 21.60 -1.03 -16.64
N SER A 227 21.89 -2.31 -16.38
CA SER A 227 20.96 -3.21 -15.69
C SER A 227 20.67 -2.73 -14.27
N GLU A 228 21.68 -2.28 -13.54
CA GLU A 228 21.55 -1.73 -12.19
C GLU A 228 20.64 -0.50 -12.20
N ARG A 229 20.92 0.48 -13.06
CA ARG A 229 20.08 1.68 -13.22
C ARG A 229 18.65 1.32 -13.55
N TRP A 230 18.41 0.44 -14.53
CA TRP A 230 17.05 0.00 -14.86
C TRP A 230 16.32 -0.59 -13.66
N ASN A 231 17.02 -1.24 -12.72
CA ASN A 231 16.42 -1.87 -11.55
C ASN A 231 16.42 -0.97 -10.29
N SER A 232 16.86 0.28 -10.39
CA SER A 232 16.92 1.20 -9.26
C SER A 232 15.55 1.81 -8.94
N GLU A 233 15.40 2.29 -7.69
CA GLU A 233 14.17 2.95 -7.25
C GLU A 233 14.01 4.32 -7.92
N GLU A 234 15.11 5.05 -8.13
CA GLU A 234 15.14 6.34 -8.82
C GLU A 234 14.62 6.21 -10.25
N GLN A 235 14.98 5.12 -10.94
CA GLN A 235 14.50 4.86 -12.30
C GLN A 235 12.99 4.57 -12.32
N LEU A 236 12.45 3.89 -11.31
CA LEU A 236 11.01 3.69 -11.18
C LEU A 236 10.27 5.01 -10.96
N VAL A 237 10.81 5.91 -10.14
CA VAL A 237 10.26 7.26 -9.93
C VAL A 237 10.30 8.06 -11.24
N PHE A 238 11.40 7.97 -11.99
CA PHE A 238 11.53 8.61 -13.30
C PHE A 238 10.45 8.12 -14.28
N TRP A 239 10.25 6.80 -14.41
CA TRP A 239 9.22 6.27 -15.33
C TRP A 239 7.80 6.63 -14.92
N ARG A 240 7.52 6.69 -13.61
CA ARG A 240 6.24 7.17 -13.08
C ARG A 240 5.97 8.62 -13.48
N LYS A 241 6.98 9.48 -13.33
CA LYS A 241 6.90 10.87 -13.78
C LYS A 241 6.72 10.97 -15.29
N ALA A 242 7.52 10.23 -16.07
CA ALA A 242 7.44 10.23 -17.53
C ALA A 242 6.03 9.82 -18.03
N TRP A 243 5.40 8.83 -17.39
CA TRP A 243 4.03 8.45 -17.71
C TRP A 243 3.03 9.59 -17.49
N ALA A 244 3.14 10.28 -16.35
CA ALA A 244 2.29 11.43 -16.05
C ALA A 244 2.52 12.57 -17.04
N ASP A 245 3.77 12.93 -17.32
CA ASP A 245 4.13 14.02 -18.23
C ASP A 245 3.61 13.76 -19.65
N VAL A 246 3.86 12.57 -20.21
CA VAL A 246 3.40 12.22 -21.56
C VAL A 246 1.88 12.15 -21.61
N THR A 247 1.23 11.55 -20.63
CA THR A 247 -0.25 11.49 -20.62
C THR A 247 -0.87 12.89 -20.55
N ASN A 248 -0.33 13.78 -19.71
CA ASN A 248 -0.79 15.15 -19.58
C ASN A 248 -0.60 15.96 -20.87
N LEU A 249 0.52 15.76 -21.57
CA LEU A 249 0.76 16.38 -22.88
C LEU A 249 -0.29 15.92 -23.92
N HIS A 250 -0.65 14.63 -23.92
CA HIS A 250 -1.67 14.12 -24.84
C HIS A 250 -3.09 14.60 -24.49
N LEU A 251 -3.42 14.71 -23.21
CA LEU A 251 -4.67 15.31 -22.74
C LEU A 251 -4.76 16.78 -23.17
N GLU A 252 -3.69 17.54 -23.00
CA GLU A 252 -3.60 18.94 -23.43
C GLU A 252 -3.78 19.08 -24.96
N ARG A 253 -3.06 18.27 -25.74
CA ARG A 253 -3.19 18.24 -27.22
C ARG A 253 -4.58 17.84 -27.69
N ALA A 254 -5.31 17.07 -26.88
CA ALA A 254 -6.69 16.68 -27.13
C ALA A 254 -7.72 17.72 -26.64
N GLY A 255 -7.27 18.87 -26.12
CA GLY A 255 -8.12 19.93 -25.58
C GLY A 255 -8.84 19.55 -24.28
N GLN A 256 -8.33 18.57 -23.54
CA GLN A 256 -8.88 18.15 -22.25
C GLN A 256 -8.26 18.98 -21.12
N GLU A 257 -9.06 19.34 -20.11
CA GLU A 257 -8.59 20.09 -18.93
C GLU A 257 -8.01 19.17 -17.85
N GLU A 258 -8.37 17.88 -17.89
CA GLU A 258 -7.94 16.86 -16.96
C GLU A 258 -6.43 16.65 -16.98
N ARG A 259 -5.84 16.45 -15.80
CA ARG A 259 -4.43 16.13 -15.62
C ARG A 259 -4.27 15.02 -14.60
N ILE A 260 -3.26 14.17 -14.78
CA ILE A 260 -2.85 13.13 -13.85
C ILE A 260 -1.58 13.55 -13.12
N ASP A 261 -1.42 13.08 -11.88
CA ASP A 261 -0.25 13.32 -11.04
C ASP A 261 0.19 11.99 -10.42
N GLN A 262 1.46 11.66 -10.60
CA GLN A 262 2.12 10.46 -10.11
C GLN A 262 2.42 10.49 -8.61
N ARG A 263 2.44 11.70 -8.01
CA ARG A 263 2.73 11.89 -6.60
C ARG A 263 1.57 11.40 -5.74
N SER A 264 1.91 10.87 -4.57
CA SER A 264 0.91 10.54 -3.55
C SER A 264 0.13 11.79 -3.10
N HIS A 265 -1.04 11.60 -2.49
CA HIS A 265 -1.80 12.72 -1.93
C HIS A 265 -0.97 13.53 -0.91
N VAL A 266 -0.16 12.84 -0.08
CA VAL A 266 0.78 13.46 0.87
C VAL A 266 1.78 14.36 0.17
N GLU A 267 2.47 13.86 -0.87
CA GLU A 267 3.46 14.65 -1.64
C GLU A 267 2.84 15.81 -2.42
N ARG A 268 1.54 15.76 -2.70
CA ARG A 268 0.77 16.85 -3.32
C ARG A 268 0.26 17.87 -2.30
N GLY A 269 0.48 17.64 -1.00
CA GLY A 269 -0.10 18.46 0.08
C GLY A 269 -1.62 18.36 0.13
N LEU A 270 -2.19 17.24 -0.32
CA LEU A 270 -3.61 16.97 -0.27
C LEU A 270 -3.94 16.19 0.99
N ASP A 271 -4.81 16.76 1.82
CA ASP A 271 -5.33 16.11 3.03
C ASP A 271 -6.40 15.04 2.71
N GLU A 272 -6.69 14.84 1.41
CA GLU A 272 -7.63 13.85 0.89
C GLU A 272 -7.08 12.43 1.02
N GLN A 273 -7.97 11.48 1.34
CA GLN A 273 -7.62 10.07 1.43
C GLN A 273 -7.66 9.39 0.04
N PRO A 274 -6.65 8.59 -0.33
CA PRO A 274 -6.68 7.88 -1.61
C PRO A 274 -7.63 6.68 -1.56
N THR A 275 -8.39 6.46 -2.63
CA THR A 275 -9.25 5.27 -2.76
C THR A 275 -8.42 3.99 -2.89
N ILE A 276 -8.92 2.86 -2.39
CA ILE A 276 -8.26 1.55 -2.47
C ILE A 276 -8.63 0.78 -3.74
N HIS A 277 -7.75 -0.11 -4.20
CA HIS A 277 -8.08 -1.02 -5.30
C HIS A 277 -9.09 -2.08 -4.84
N GLU A 278 -10.29 -2.09 -5.43
CA GLU A 278 -11.40 -2.95 -5.02
C GLU A 278 -11.15 -4.43 -5.35
N GLY A 279 -10.60 -4.69 -6.55
CA GLY A 279 -10.31 -6.03 -7.06
C GLY A 279 -11.53 -6.76 -7.64
N VAL A 280 -11.26 -7.79 -8.46
CA VAL A 280 -12.28 -8.54 -9.22
C VAL A 280 -13.34 -9.20 -8.33
N THR A 281 -12.95 -9.70 -7.16
CA THR A 281 -13.86 -10.35 -6.21
C THR A 281 -14.87 -9.38 -5.61
N ALA A 282 -14.44 -8.16 -5.26
CA ALA A 282 -15.33 -7.14 -4.71
C ALA A 282 -16.37 -6.69 -5.75
N ARG A 283 -15.95 -6.51 -7.01
CA ARG A 283 -16.85 -6.16 -8.12
C ARG A 283 -17.83 -7.29 -8.47
N ALA A 284 -17.40 -8.54 -8.38
CA ALA A 284 -18.28 -9.69 -8.59
C ALA A 284 -19.37 -9.81 -7.51
N LEU A 285 -19.07 -9.45 -6.27
CA LEU A 285 -20.06 -9.39 -5.18
C LEU A 285 -21.10 -8.29 -5.41
N GLU A 286 -20.67 -7.08 -5.78
CA GLU A 286 -21.59 -5.96 -6.09
C GLU A 286 -22.52 -6.30 -7.27
N LYS A 287 -22.00 -6.99 -8.31
CA LYS A 287 -22.84 -7.44 -9.44
C LYS A 287 -23.91 -8.46 -9.02
N LYS A 288 -23.70 -9.16 -7.91
CA LYS A 288 -24.70 -10.07 -7.29
C LYS A 288 -25.62 -9.35 -6.28
N GLY A 289 -25.54 -8.02 -6.19
CA GLY A 289 -26.32 -7.21 -5.26
C GLY A 289 -25.81 -7.23 -3.82
N ILE A 290 -24.64 -7.82 -3.57
CA ILE A 290 -24.03 -7.89 -2.23
C ILE A 290 -23.00 -6.77 -2.12
N VAL A 291 -23.24 -5.84 -1.20
CA VAL A 291 -22.32 -4.74 -0.94
C VAL A 291 -20.98 -5.27 -0.45
N SER A 292 -19.90 -4.96 -1.16
CA SER A 292 -18.57 -5.36 -0.74
C SER A 292 -17.98 -4.32 0.21
N ASP A 293 -17.41 -4.78 1.34
CA ASP A 293 -16.72 -3.93 2.31
C ASP A 293 -15.71 -2.97 1.64
N ARG A 294 -15.01 -3.43 0.59
CA ARG A 294 -14.02 -2.61 -0.14
C ARG A 294 -14.65 -1.54 -1.03
N CYS A 295 -15.76 -1.85 -1.69
CA CYS A 295 -16.48 -0.88 -2.52
C CYS A 295 -17.15 0.18 -1.64
N GLU A 296 -17.68 -0.25 -0.48
CA GLU A 296 -18.26 0.65 0.52
C GLU A 296 -17.21 1.60 1.12
N LEU A 297 -16.01 1.08 1.38
CA LEU A 297 -14.86 1.85 1.83
C LEU A 297 -14.50 2.98 0.86
N ASN A 298 -14.47 2.69 -0.45
CA ASN A 298 -14.22 3.71 -1.46
C ASN A 298 -15.35 4.73 -1.61
N ARG A 299 -16.60 4.32 -1.41
CA ARG A 299 -17.74 5.23 -1.35
C ARG A 299 -17.56 6.22 -0.19
N GLN A 300 -17.15 5.73 0.98
CA GLN A 300 -16.86 6.56 2.15
C GLN A 300 -15.71 7.54 1.89
N ILE A 301 -14.58 7.08 1.37
CA ILE A 301 -13.41 7.94 1.07
C ILE A 301 -13.79 9.08 0.13
N LYS A 302 -14.60 8.80 -0.91
CA LYS A 302 -15.04 9.83 -1.85
C LYS A 302 -15.94 10.87 -1.18
N ALA A 303 -16.85 10.45 -0.30
CA ALA A 303 -17.71 11.36 0.45
C ALA A 303 -16.88 12.22 1.43
N ASP A 304 -15.94 11.63 2.15
CA ASP A 304 -15.07 12.32 3.10
C ASP A 304 -14.19 13.38 2.39
N ASN A 305 -13.64 13.04 1.22
CA ASN A 305 -12.84 13.99 0.43
C ASN A 305 -13.67 15.15 -0.11
N ALA A 306 -14.91 14.90 -0.55
CA ALA A 306 -15.80 15.96 -0.99
C ALA A 306 -16.09 16.95 0.15
N LEU A 307 -16.40 16.44 1.33
CA LEU A 307 -16.63 17.26 2.53
C LEU A 307 -15.38 18.07 2.91
N LEU A 308 -14.19 17.47 2.85
CA LEU A 308 -12.94 18.14 3.17
C LEU A 308 -12.66 19.34 2.25
N ARG A 309 -12.94 19.21 0.94
CA ARG A 309 -12.79 20.32 -0.02
C ARG A 309 -13.74 21.46 0.30
N GLU A 310 -15.01 21.16 0.58
CA GLU A 310 -16.01 22.16 0.95
C GLU A 310 -15.62 22.90 2.24
N LEU A 311 -15.15 22.16 3.25
CA LEU A 311 -14.69 22.72 4.52
C LEU A 311 -13.50 23.65 4.32
N LYS A 312 -12.47 23.23 3.57
CA LYS A 312 -11.29 24.08 3.27
C LYS A 312 -11.67 25.36 2.53
N ALA A 313 -12.55 25.26 1.55
CA ALA A 313 -13.03 26.43 0.81
C ALA A 313 -13.79 27.41 1.71
N ALA A 314 -14.62 26.89 2.61
CA ALA A 314 -15.36 27.70 3.58
C ALA A 314 -14.43 28.38 4.59
N VAL A 315 -13.45 27.66 5.17
CA VAL A 315 -12.44 28.22 6.10
C VAL A 315 -11.68 29.36 5.43
N LYS A 316 -11.20 29.18 4.19
CA LYS A 316 -10.46 30.21 3.46
C LYS A 316 -11.29 31.47 3.24
N LYS A 317 -12.59 31.31 2.93
CA LYS A 317 -13.51 32.43 2.74
C LYS A 317 -13.77 33.17 4.06
N LEU A 318 -13.95 32.45 5.17
CA LEU A 318 -14.15 33.04 6.49
C LEU A 318 -12.89 33.77 6.99
N MET A 319 -11.69 33.20 6.83
CA MET A 319 -10.42 33.85 7.21
C MET A 319 -10.17 35.17 6.46
N GLN A 320 -10.67 35.31 5.23
CA GLN A 320 -10.58 36.57 4.49
C GLN A 320 -11.53 37.65 5.02
N VAL A 321 -12.62 37.26 5.69
CA VAL A 321 -13.67 38.14 6.23
C VAL A 321 -13.39 38.58 7.68
N VAL A 322 -12.67 37.76 8.46
CA VAL A 322 -12.34 38.00 9.89
C VAL A 322 -11.50 39.26 10.16
N LYS A 323 -11.06 40.01 9.14
CA LYS A 323 -10.18 41.17 9.35
C LYS A 323 -10.79 42.39 10.06
N VAL A 324 -12.12 42.60 10.10
CA VAL A 324 -12.80 43.59 10.98
C VAL A 324 -14.34 43.34 11.00
N ALA A 325 -14.93 42.88 12.13
CA ALA A 325 -16.33 43.12 12.60
C ALA A 325 -16.81 42.03 13.62
N VAL A 326 -17.56 42.42 14.68
CA VAL A 326 -18.12 41.49 15.70
C VAL A 326 -18.95 40.33 15.11
N PRO A 327 -19.83 40.53 14.10
CA PRO A 327 -20.54 39.43 13.46
C PRO A 327 -19.62 38.43 12.74
N ALA A 328 -18.54 38.91 12.11
CA ALA A 328 -17.59 38.05 11.42
C ALA A 328 -16.79 37.17 12.40
N LEU A 329 -16.43 37.74 13.56
CA LEU A 329 -15.79 36.99 14.65
C LEU A 329 -16.75 35.94 15.24
N ALA A 330 -18.02 36.29 15.48
CA ALA A 330 -19.04 35.36 15.97
C ALA A 330 -19.27 34.18 15.00
N GLU A 331 -19.39 34.47 13.70
CA GLU A 331 -19.53 33.45 12.65
C GLU A 331 -18.33 32.51 12.61
N ALA A 332 -17.10 33.05 12.67
CA ALA A 332 -15.89 32.24 12.65
C ALA A 332 -15.77 31.32 13.88
N MET A 333 -16.07 31.84 15.08
CA MET A 333 -16.05 31.05 16.32
C MET A 333 -17.09 29.94 16.32
N GLU A 334 -18.35 30.24 15.94
CA GLU A 334 -19.40 29.21 15.89
C GLU A 334 -19.17 28.20 14.75
N PHE A 335 -18.52 28.62 13.66
CA PHE A 335 -18.10 27.71 12.59
C PHE A 335 -16.99 26.75 13.05
N LEU A 336 -15.96 27.23 13.76
CA LEU A 336 -14.92 26.37 14.33
C LEU A 336 -15.52 25.40 15.35
N ARG A 337 -16.36 25.88 16.26
CA ARG A 337 -17.10 25.06 17.24
C ARG A 337 -17.92 23.97 16.55
N ALA A 338 -18.64 24.32 15.48
CA ALA A 338 -19.40 23.38 14.67
C ALA A 338 -18.51 22.28 14.07
N ASN A 339 -17.34 22.63 13.54
CA ASN A 339 -16.38 21.65 13.01
C ASN A 339 -15.78 20.76 14.10
N MET A 340 -15.46 21.32 15.27
CA MET A 340 -15.01 20.54 16.42
C MET A 340 -16.04 19.48 16.82
N ILE A 341 -17.34 19.80 16.78
CA ILE A 341 -18.42 18.82 17.03
C ILE A 341 -18.40 17.70 15.99
N VAL A 342 -18.16 18.03 14.71
CA VAL A 342 -18.02 17.02 13.64
C VAL A 342 -16.81 16.14 13.89
N PHE A 343 -15.63 16.71 14.14
CA PHE A 343 -14.40 15.95 14.40
C PHE A 343 -14.57 15.04 15.61
N ARG A 344 -15.17 15.55 16.69
CA ARG A 344 -15.43 14.76 17.90
C ARG A 344 -16.43 13.63 17.66
N TYR A 345 -17.44 13.86 16.84
CA TYR A 345 -18.36 12.81 16.40
C TYR A 345 -17.61 11.72 15.63
N GLN A 346 -16.73 12.11 14.70
CA GLN A 346 -15.95 11.15 13.91
C GLN A 346 -14.99 10.34 14.77
N ILE A 347 -14.29 10.97 15.72
CA ILE A 347 -13.40 10.31 16.70
C ILE A 347 -14.19 9.25 17.48
N ARG A 348 -15.33 9.63 18.08
CA ARG A 348 -16.17 8.70 18.86
C ARG A 348 -16.71 7.56 18.01
N TYR A 349 -17.15 7.85 16.80
CA TYR A 349 -17.68 6.85 15.88
C TYR A 349 -16.60 5.85 15.44
N ALA A 350 -15.40 6.34 15.09
CA ALA A 350 -14.25 5.51 14.76
C ALA A 350 -13.83 4.64 15.97
N GLY A 351 -13.79 5.23 17.17
CA GLY A 351 -13.52 4.52 18.42
C GLY A 351 -14.50 3.38 18.70
N LEU A 352 -15.80 3.57 18.44
CA LEU A 352 -16.80 2.51 18.59
C LEU A 352 -16.57 1.36 17.59
N GLY A 353 -16.22 1.69 16.34
CA GLY A 353 -15.85 0.70 15.33
C GLY A 353 -14.60 -0.09 15.72
N LYS A 354 -13.58 0.61 16.24
CA LYS A 354 -12.34 0.03 16.76
C LYS A 354 -12.63 -0.98 17.87
N HIS A 355 -13.43 -0.59 18.87
CA HIS A 355 -13.82 -1.46 19.97
C HIS A 355 -14.50 -2.76 19.48
N LYS A 356 -15.52 -2.64 18.61
CA LYS A 356 -16.23 -3.81 18.08
C LYS A 356 -15.33 -4.76 17.30
N LEU A 357 -14.40 -4.21 16.50
CA LEU A 357 -13.43 -5.03 15.76
C LEU A 357 -12.44 -5.69 16.70
N SER A 358 -11.93 -4.98 17.70
CA SER A 358 -11.04 -5.51 18.73
C SER A 358 -11.69 -6.65 19.50
N GLU A 359 -12.95 -6.52 19.93
CA GLU A 359 -13.69 -7.61 20.60
C GLU A 359 -13.77 -8.87 19.75
N ARG A 360 -14.13 -8.74 18.47
CA ARG A 360 -14.19 -9.89 17.54
C ARG A 360 -12.83 -10.52 17.32
N LEU A 361 -11.78 -9.70 17.14
CA LEU A 361 -10.42 -10.17 16.95
C LEU A 361 -9.88 -10.90 18.19
N ASN A 362 -10.22 -10.43 19.39
CA ASN A 362 -9.82 -11.05 20.66
C ASN A 362 -10.44 -12.44 20.85
N VAL A 363 -11.58 -12.73 20.22
CA VAL A 363 -12.17 -14.08 20.19
C VAL A 363 -11.54 -14.93 19.08
N LEU A 364 -11.44 -14.40 17.86
CA LEU A 364 -11.05 -15.18 16.69
C LEU A 364 -9.56 -15.54 16.65
N LYS A 365 -8.67 -14.63 17.08
CA LYS A 365 -7.21 -14.86 17.02
C LYS A 365 -6.78 -16.04 17.90
N PRO A 366 -7.11 -16.09 19.20
CA PRO A 366 -6.73 -17.23 20.03
C PRO A 366 -7.32 -18.55 19.53
N THR A 367 -8.55 -18.54 19.01
CA THR A 367 -9.19 -19.74 18.46
C THR A 367 -8.50 -20.24 17.18
N LEU A 368 -8.06 -19.35 16.29
CA LEU A 368 -7.25 -19.71 15.11
C LEU A 368 -5.86 -20.23 15.49
N GLU A 369 -5.24 -19.68 16.53
CA GLU A 369 -3.98 -20.17 17.09
C GLU A 369 -4.16 -21.58 17.66
N ARG A 370 -5.24 -21.82 18.43
CA ARG A 370 -5.59 -23.15 18.94
C ARG A 370 -5.83 -24.15 17.80
N TYR A 371 -6.57 -23.77 16.77
CA TYR A 371 -6.75 -24.60 15.57
C TYR A 371 -5.41 -25.00 14.94
N THR A 372 -4.53 -24.01 14.73
CA THR A 372 -3.23 -24.22 14.10
C THR A 372 -2.36 -25.16 14.95
N LEU A 373 -2.39 -25.01 16.28
CA LEU A 373 -1.72 -25.89 17.22
C LEU A 373 -2.27 -27.33 17.15
N LEU A 374 -3.59 -27.51 17.14
CA LEU A 374 -4.24 -28.83 17.05
C LEU A 374 -3.89 -29.55 15.75
N VAL A 375 -3.93 -28.85 14.61
CA VAL A 375 -3.50 -29.41 13.31
C VAL A 375 -2.05 -29.90 13.37
N GLN A 376 -1.16 -29.14 14.00
CA GLN A 376 0.23 -29.52 14.15
C GLN A 376 0.41 -30.71 15.11
N GLN A 377 -0.32 -30.76 16.22
CA GLN A 377 -0.31 -31.87 17.18
C GLN A 377 -0.82 -33.17 16.54
N ILE A 378 -1.94 -33.11 15.81
CA ILE A 378 -2.50 -34.24 15.07
C ILE A 378 -1.48 -34.75 14.05
N LYS A 379 -0.86 -33.85 13.28
CA LYS A 379 0.18 -34.22 12.30
C LYS A 379 1.36 -34.93 12.96
N ASN A 380 1.83 -34.42 14.10
CA ASN A 380 2.96 -34.99 14.84
C ASN A 380 2.62 -36.39 15.40
N LYS A 381 1.50 -36.53 16.14
CA LYS A 381 1.08 -37.83 16.70
C LYS A 381 0.73 -38.85 15.62
N ALA A 382 0.15 -38.43 14.50
CA ALA A 382 -0.13 -39.32 13.36
C ALA A 382 1.17 -39.87 12.75
N LYS A 383 2.21 -39.04 12.66
CA LYS A 383 3.54 -39.47 12.21
C LYS A 383 4.17 -40.45 13.21
N GLU A 384 4.08 -40.18 14.51
CA GLU A 384 4.58 -41.06 15.57
C GLU A 384 3.89 -42.44 15.53
N ARG A 385 2.55 -42.47 15.47
CA ARG A 385 1.77 -43.71 15.33
C ARG A 385 2.18 -44.49 14.09
N LYS A 386 2.40 -43.81 12.96
CA LYS A 386 2.87 -44.46 11.71
C LYS A 386 4.24 -45.10 11.89
N THR A 387 5.16 -44.45 12.61
CA THR A 387 6.47 -45.00 12.95
C THR A 387 6.35 -46.25 13.83
N LEU A 388 5.56 -46.19 14.91
CA LEU A 388 5.38 -47.35 15.80
C LEU A 388 4.68 -48.53 15.11
N LEU A 389 3.74 -48.27 14.20
CA LEU A 389 3.12 -49.32 13.37
C LEU A 389 4.14 -50.00 12.46
N ALA A 390 5.07 -49.23 11.89
CA ALA A 390 6.15 -49.78 11.06
C ALA A 390 7.16 -50.57 11.90
N GLU A 391 7.52 -50.07 13.08
CA GLU A 391 8.38 -50.76 14.04
C GLU A 391 7.77 -52.09 14.47
N LYS A 392 6.49 -52.08 14.88
CA LYS A 392 5.74 -53.30 15.24
C LYS A 392 5.74 -54.33 14.11
N LYS A 393 5.57 -53.89 12.85
CA LYS A 393 5.61 -54.77 11.67
C LYS A 393 7.00 -55.36 11.41
N ALA A 394 8.06 -54.65 11.79
CA ALA A 394 9.44 -55.10 11.66
C ALA A 394 9.90 -55.98 12.83
N THR A 395 9.22 -55.92 13.99
CA THR A 395 9.50 -56.75 15.16
C THR A 395 9.16 -58.23 14.89
N PRO A 396 10.11 -59.17 15.07
CA PRO A 396 9.84 -60.60 14.91
C PRO A 396 8.76 -61.11 15.88
N PHE A 397 7.89 -62.01 15.41
CA PHE A 397 6.69 -62.43 16.15
C PHE A 397 6.95 -63.04 17.55
N TYR A 398 8.14 -63.61 17.77
CA TYR A 398 8.52 -64.23 19.03
C TYR A 398 8.92 -63.23 20.13
N GLN A 399 9.12 -61.94 19.80
CA GLN A 399 9.37 -60.87 20.77
C GLN A 399 8.05 -60.33 21.36
N PHE A 400 7.29 -61.21 22.00
CA PHE A 400 5.93 -60.95 22.48
C PHE A 400 5.83 -59.73 23.43
N VAL A 401 6.80 -59.55 24.33
CA VAL A 401 6.82 -58.42 25.27
C VAL A 401 6.91 -57.08 24.53
N VAL A 402 7.84 -56.97 23.56
CA VAL A 402 8.03 -55.77 22.75
C VAL A 402 6.80 -55.49 21.88
N HIS A 403 6.18 -56.53 21.32
CA HIS A 403 4.97 -56.40 20.53
C HIS A 403 3.78 -55.88 21.36
N ASN A 404 3.60 -56.40 22.58
CA ASN A 404 2.56 -55.94 23.52
C ASN A 404 2.80 -54.49 23.98
N ASP A 405 4.05 -54.11 24.23
CA ASP A 405 4.41 -52.74 24.60
C ASP A 405 4.15 -51.75 23.45
N LEU A 406 4.48 -52.13 22.22
CA LEU A 406 4.15 -51.35 21.02
C LEU A 406 2.64 -51.25 20.82
N GLU A 407 1.88 -52.32 21.06
CA GLU A 407 0.41 -52.31 21.01
C GLU A 407 -0.20 -51.32 21.99
N LYS A 408 0.25 -51.31 23.25
CA LYS A 408 -0.22 -50.34 24.26
C LYS A 408 0.08 -48.90 23.84
N LYS A 409 1.29 -48.61 23.33
CA LYS A 409 1.67 -47.28 22.85
C LYS A 409 0.86 -46.85 21.62
N ILE A 410 0.63 -47.75 20.67
CA ILE A 410 -0.19 -47.48 19.48
C ILE A 410 -1.64 -47.24 19.88
N ALA A 411 -2.20 -48.03 20.80
CA ALA A 411 -3.55 -47.83 21.32
C ALA A 411 -3.68 -46.45 21.98
N LYS A 412 -2.73 -46.08 22.83
CA LYS A 412 -2.72 -44.76 23.49
C LYS A 412 -2.62 -43.60 22.49
N LEU A 413 -1.71 -43.69 21.51
CA LEU A 413 -1.61 -42.67 20.45
C LEU A 413 -2.87 -42.60 19.56
N THR A 414 -3.58 -43.72 19.40
CA THR A 414 -4.84 -43.74 18.64
C THR A 414 -5.94 -43.02 19.41
N GLU A 415 -6.06 -43.25 20.71
CA GLU A 415 -6.97 -42.53 21.61
C GLU A 415 -6.68 -41.02 21.61
N ASP A 416 -5.42 -40.62 21.85
CA ASP A 416 -5.01 -39.21 21.85
C ASP A 416 -5.29 -38.52 20.50
N LEU A 417 -5.16 -39.25 19.38
CA LEU A 417 -5.46 -38.70 18.05
C LEU A 417 -6.96 -38.46 17.85
N GLU A 418 -7.83 -39.33 18.36
CA GLU A 418 -9.27 -39.12 18.28
C GLU A 418 -9.73 -37.99 19.20
N GLU A 419 -9.12 -37.84 20.37
CA GLU A 419 -9.36 -36.70 21.27
C GLU A 419 -8.98 -35.37 20.59
N LEU A 420 -7.78 -35.28 20.02
CA LEU A 420 -7.32 -34.07 19.32
C LEU A 420 -8.16 -33.75 18.08
N LYS A 421 -8.60 -34.77 17.32
CA LYS A 421 -9.50 -34.57 16.18
C LYS A 421 -10.86 -34.05 16.63
N SER A 422 -11.40 -34.59 17.72
CA SER A 422 -12.66 -34.14 18.30
C SER A 422 -12.55 -32.69 18.77
N GLU A 423 -11.45 -32.34 19.44
CA GLU A 423 -11.18 -30.96 19.83
C GLU A 423 -11.04 -30.04 18.61
N LYS A 424 -10.36 -30.49 17.54
CA LYS A 424 -10.26 -29.73 16.29
C LYS A 424 -11.64 -29.46 15.68
N VAL A 425 -12.54 -30.44 15.70
CA VAL A 425 -13.93 -30.28 15.23
C VAL A 425 -14.69 -29.26 16.07
N MET A 426 -14.51 -29.28 17.40
CA MET A 426 -15.11 -28.27 18.28
C MET A 426 -14.60 -26.86 17.99
N VAL A 427 -13.29 -26.71 17.74
CA VAL A 427 -12.68 -25.43 17.35
C VAL A 427 -13.15 -24.97 15.96
N LEU A 428 -13.30 -25.89 15.01
CA LEU A 428 -13.87 -25.58 13.69
C LEU A 428 -15.31 -25.09 13.84
N SER A 429 -16.13 -25.76 14.64
CA SER A 429 -17.51 -25.37 14.91
C SER A 429 -17.61 -23.99 15.57
N SER A 430 -16.74 -23.67 16.54
CA SER A 430 -16.72 -22.34 17.16
C SER A 430 -16.28 -21.21 16.21
N LEU A 431 -15.57 -21.56 15.14
CA LEU A 431 -15.24 -20.67 14.03
C LEU A 431 -16.30 -20.66 12.91
N GLY A 432 -17.40 -21.40 13.07
CA GLY A 432 -18.46 -21.53 12.06
C GLY A 432 -18.00 -22.27 10.80
N CYS A 433 -17.01 -23.16 10.93
CA CYS A 433 -16.49 -23.98 9.84
C CYS A 433 -16.89 -25.45 10.05
N ASP A 434 -17.41 -26.08 9.00
CA ASP A 434 -17.67 -27.53 9.01
C ASP A 434 -16.40 -28.33 8.67
N GLU A 435 -15.50 -27.74 7.88
CA GLU A 435 -14.29 -28.37 7.38
C GLU A 435 -13.06 -27.44 7.45
N ASP A 436 -11.86 -28.03 7.39
CA ASP A 436 -10.58 -27.31 7.37
C ASP A 436 -10.48 -26.30 6.21
N THR A 437 -11.23 -26.51 5.11
CA THR A 437 -11.30 -25.61 3.96
C THR A 437 -11.86 -24.24 4.33
N GLY A 438 -12.76 -24.16 5.33
CA GLY A 438 -13.36 -22.92 5.82
C GLY A 438 -12.37 -22.00 6.55
N ILE A 439 -11.30 -22.55 7.14
CA ILE A 439 -10.31 -21.77 7.91
C ILE A 439 -9.57 -20.75 7.05
N ALA A 440 -9.38 -21.03 5.76
CA ALA A 440 -8.76 -20.06 4.84
C ALA A 440 -9.58 -18.77 4.76
N GLU A 441 -10.91 -18.87 4.73
CA GLU A 441 -11.80 -17.70 4.70
C GLU A 441 -11.86 -17.00 6.06
N VAL A 442 -11.84 -17.75 7.17
CA VAL A 442 -11.76 -17.16 8.53
C VAL A 442 -10.46 -16.36 8.69
N ARG A 443 -9.31 -16.90 8.27
CA ARG A 443 -8.02 -16.18 8.30
C ARG A 443 -8.04 -14.93 7.44
N LYS A 444 -8.64 -15.01 6.25
CA LYS A 444 -8.81 -13.85 5.36
C LYS A 444 -9.71 -12.78 5.96
N SER A 445 -10.78 -13.19 6.66
CA SER A 445 -11.68 -12.30 7.40
C SER A 445 -10.96 -11.62 8.57
N VAL A 446 -10.17 -12.36 9.36
CA VAL A 446 -9.32 -11.80 10.42
C VAL A 446 -8.33 -10.78 9.87
N ALA A 447 -7.62 -11.11 8.79
CA ALA A 447 -6.69 -10.18 8.14
C ALA A 447 -7.39 -8.95 7.53
N ALA A 448 -8.67 -9.05 7.15
CA ALA A 448 -9.46 -7.90 6.74
C ALA A 448 -9.86 -7.03 7.95
N MET A 449 -10.28 -7.65 9.06
CA MET A 449 -10.59 -6.96 10.31
C MET A 449 -9.38 -6.22 10.89
N GLU A 450 -8.17 -6.80 10.85
CA GLU A 450 -6.94 -6.14 11.28
C GLU A 450 -6.61 -4.91 10.43
N ARG A 451 -6.74 -5.01 9.11
CA ARG A 451 -6.54 -3.85 8.21
C ARG A 451 -7.59 -2.76 8.45
N ASN A 452 -8.83 -3.16 8.72
CA ASN A 452 -9.89 -2.21 9.06
C ASN A 452 -9.63 -1.53 10.42
N LEU A 453 -9.12 -2.27 11.40
CA LEU A 453 -8.73 -1.73 12.70
C LEU A 453 -7.64 -0.67 12.54
N GLU A 454 -6.57 -0.98 11.81
CA GLU A 454 -5.47 -0.06 11.51
C GLU A 454 -5.97 1.23 10.85
N ARG A 455 -6.87 1.10 9.88
CA ARG A 455 -7.45 2.25 9.19
C ARG A 455 -8.32 3.12 10.09
N LEU A 456 -9.12 2.51 10.99
CA LEU A 456 -9.91 3.27 11.97
C LEU A 456 -9.01 4.00 12.96
N THR A 457 -7.88 3.41 13.35
CA THR A 457 -6.86 4.07 14.18
C THR A 457 -6.29 5.30 13.47
N GLN A 458 -5.88 5.17 12.20
CA GLN A 458 -5.38 6.30 11.41
C GLN A 458 -6.42 7.40 11.21
N GLN A 459 -7.70 7.02 11.03
CA GLN A 459 -8.81 7.97 10.94
C GLN A 459 -9.03 8.72 12.26
N GLU A 460 -8.97 8.04 13.39
CA GLU A 460 -9.06 8.62 14.72
C GLU A 460 -7.91 9.62 14.96
N GLU A 461 -6.67 9.23 14.70
CA GLU A 461 -5.48 10.09 14.81
C GLU A 461 -5.58 11.35 13.94
N LYS A 462 -6.06 11.19 12.70
CA LYS A 462 -6.30 12.34 11.81
C LYS A 462 -7.28 13.33 12.42
N TYR A 463 -8.45 12.88 12.88
CA TYR A 463 -9.46 13.80 13.41
C TYR A 463 -9.10 14.37 14.77
N VAL A 464 -8.26 13.69 15.55
CA VAL A 464 -7.64 14.27 16.75
C VAL A 464 -6.75 15.45 16.37
N ALA A 465 -5.88 15.30 15.37
CA ALA A 465 -5.01 16.40 14.90
C ALA A 465 -5.81 17.58 14.33
N GLU A 466 -6.90 17.31 13.59
CA GLU A 466 -7.81 18.36 13.07
C GLU A 466 -8.56 19.05 14.22
N LEU A 467 -8.98 18.30 15.25
CA LEU A 467 -9.61 18.86 16.45
C LEU A 467 -8.63 19.78 17.21
N ASP A 468 -7.38 19.36 17.39
CA ASP A 468 -6.34 20.15 18.04
C ASP A 468 -6.04 21.43 17.25
N THR A 469 -5.98 21.33 15.91
CA THR A 469 -5.78 22.49 15.04
C THR A 469 -6.94 23.48 15.15
N ALA A 470 -8.19 22.98 15.12
CA ALA A 470 -9.37 23.82 15.27
C ALA A 470 -9.44 24.46 16.66
N LEU A 471 -8.98 23.75 17.70
CA LEU A 471 -8.87 24.29 19.06
C LEU A 471 -7.85 25.44 19.12
N ILE A 472 -6.68 25.28 18.51
CA ILE A 472 -5.66 26.36 18.43
C ILE A 472 -6.25 27.58 17.71
N GLN A 473 -6.87 27.40 16.56
CA GLN A 473 -7.51 28.52 15.82
C GLN A 473 -8.60 29.19 16.65
N PHE A 474 -9.40 28.41 17.39
CA PHE A 474 -10.42 28.96 18.27
C PHE A 474 -9.80 29.80 19.40
N THR A 475 -8.69 29.33 20.00
CA THR A 475 -7.97 30.10 21.02
C THR A 475 -7.36 31.39 20.47
N GLU A 476 -6.87 31.39 19.23
CA GLU A 476 -6.37 32.61 18.56
C GLU A 476 -7.50 33.64 18.34
N LEU A 477 -8.70 33.19 17.94
CA LEU A 477 -9.88 34.06 17.85
C LEU A 477 -10.31 34.58 19.23
N LYS A 478 -10.19 33.74 20.27
CA LYS A 478 -10.48 34.13 21.66
C LYS A 478 -9.50 35.19 22.19
N GLU A 479 -8.26 35.23 21.70
CA GLU A 479 -7.35 36.34 22.02
C GLU A 479 -7.78 37.66 21.36
N GLN A 480 -8.33 37.62 20.15
CA GLN A 480 -8.86 38.79 19.44
C GLN A 480 -10.16 39.33 20.05
N GLU A 481 -10.88 38.50 20.81
CA GLU A 481 -12.07 38.90 21.60
C GLU A 481 -11.77 40.06 22.56
N LYS A 482 -10.53 40.17 23.05
CA LYS A 482 -10.11 41.23 23.99
C LYS A 482 -10.24 42.65 23.40
N GLU A 483 -10.32 42.78 22.07
CA GLU A 483 -10.40 44.06 21.37
C GLU A 483 -11.85 44.44 20.96
N VAL A 484 -12.84 43.61 21.27
CA VAL A 484 -14.25 43.82 20.91
C VAL A 484 -15.19 43.78 22.12
N ASP A 485 -16.42 44.27 21.94
CA ASP A 485 -17.46 44.14 22.98
C ASP A 485 -17.83 42.65 23.14
N TYR A 486 -17.30 42.07 24.22
CA TYR A 486 -17.52 40.70 24.65
C TYR A 486 -19.00 40.32 24.80
N ILE A 487 -19.84 41.22 25.33
CA ILE A 487 -21.27 40.93 25.52
C ILE A 487 -21.96 40.88 24.17
N ALA A 488 -21.68 41.84 23.29
CA ALA A 488 -22.23 41.85 21.94
C ALA A 488 -21.78 40.63 21.13
N LEU A 489 -20.52 40.19 21.29
CA LEU A 489 -20.00 38.99 20.64
C LEU A 489 -20.72 37.72 21.15
N PHE A 490 -20.91 37.60 22.45
CA PHE A 490 -21.63 36.48 23.04
C PHE A 490 -23.09 36.40 22.56
N GLU A 491 -23.80 37.53 22.54
CA GLU A 491 -25.18 37.59 22.04
C GLU A 491 -25.27 37.16 20.57
N GLN A 492 -24.35 37.64 19.72
CA GLN A 492 -24.30 37.24 18.32
C GLN A 492 -24.00 35.75 18.14
N ARG A 493 -23.06 35.20 18.92
CA ARG A 493 -22.79 33.75 18.95
C ARG A 493 -24.01 32.95 19.40
N ALA A 494 -24.74 33.42 20.41
CA ALA A 494 -25.95 32.78 20.92
C ALA A 494 -27.07 32.74 19.86
N VAL A 495 -27.19 33.78 19.02
CA VAL A 495 -28.14 33.83 17.90
C VAL A 495 -27.77 32.82 16.81
N LEU A 496 -26.49 32.68 16.46
CA LEU A 496 -26.03 31.79 15.39
C LEU A 496 -26.01 30.31 15.79
N ARG A 497 -25.79 30.01 17.07
CA ARG A 497 -25.53 28.66 17.57
C ARG A 497 -26.62 27.62 17.26
N PRO A 498 -27.92 27.90 17.38
CA PRO A 498 -28.97 26.93 17.03
C PRO A 498 -28.88 26.49 15.57
N ASP A 499 -28.69 27.45 14.65
CA ASP A 499 -28.64 27.21 13.21
C ASP A 499 -27.36 26.45 12.82
N THR A 500 -26.21 26.81 13.39
CA THR A 500 -24.96 26.09 13.14
C THR A 500 -25.02 24.65 13.66
N ILE A 501 -25.60 24.43 14.84
CA ILE A 501 -25.84 23.08 15.38
C ILE A 501 -26.80 22.28 14.49
N GLN A 502 -27.88 22.90 13.99
CA GLN A 502 -28.83 22.24 13.11
C GLN A 502 -28.18 21.88 11.76
N ALA A 503 -27.35 22.76 11.21
CA ALA A 503 -26.59 22.53 9.99
C ALA A 503 -25.61 21.35 10.17
N VAL A 504 -24.83 21.32 11.26
CA VAL A 504 -23.94 20.19 11.59
C VAL A 504 -24.74 18.90 11.77
N THR A 505 -25.86 18.95 12.49
CA THR A 505 -26.71 17.78 12.70
C THR A 505 -27.24 17.25 11.36
N SER A 506 -27.64 18.13 10.46
CA SER A 506 -28.13 17.75 9.13
C SER A 506 -27.01 17.18 8.26
N LYS A 507 -25.82 17.78 8.28
CA LYS A 507 -24.63 17.26 7.60
C LYS A 507 -24.24 15.87 8.11
N LEU A 508 -24.23 15.66 9.42
CA LEU A 508 -23.95 14.34 10.02
C LEU A 508 -25.05 13.32 9.69
N LYS A 509 -26.32 13.72 9.69
CA LYS A 509 -27.42 12.84 9.24
C LYS A 509 -27.29 12.46 7.77
N MET A 510 -26.90 13.39 6.90
CA MET A 510 -26.66 13.10 5.49
C MET A 510 -25.45 12.18 5.31
N ALA A 511 -24.36 12.40 6.05
CA ALA A 511 -23.13 11.61 5.94
C ALA A 511 -23.28 10.19 6.50
N TYR A 512 -24.00 10.02 7.62
CA TYR A 512 -24.13 8.73 8.30
C TYR A 512 -25.45 8.01 8.00
N GLY A 513 -26.45 8.69 7.44
CA GLY A 513 -27.74 8.11 7.08
C GLY A 513 -28.39 7.37 8.26
N GLU A 514 -28.78 6.12 8.04
CA GLU A 514 -29.33 5.23 9.09
C GLU A 514 -28.33 4.91 10.22
N LYS A 515 -27.03 5.08 9.97
CA LYS A 515 -25.97 4.88 10.96
C LYS A 515 -25.70 6.13 11.81
N PHE A 516 -26.43 7.22 11.58
CA PHE A 516 -26.36 8.40 12.42
C PHE A 516 -26.74 8.04 13.85
N ALA A 517 -25.86 8.34 14.80
CA ALA A 517 -26.04 8.02 16.21
C ALA A 517 -26.30 9.32 17.00
N PRO A 518 -27.56 9.61 17.37
CA PRO A 518 -27.91 10.83 18.11
C PRO A 518 -27.17 10.98 19.44
N ILE A 519 -26.92 9.85 20.11
CA ILE A 519 -26.19 9.80 21.39
C ILE A 519 -24.73 10.26 21.20
N ILE A 520 -24.06 9.79 20.15
CA ILE A 520 -22.69 10.21 19.83
C ILE A 520 -22.63 11.70 19.54
N LEU A 521 -23.64 12.25 18.85
CA LEU A 521 -23.73 13.70 18.63
C LEU A 521 -23.93 14.47 19.94
N ALA A 522 -24.79 13.98 20.83
CA ALA A 522 -25.02 14.62 22.13
C ALA A 522 -23.72 14.64 22.97
N ASP A 523 -22.99 13.52 23.01
CA ASP A 523 -21.71 13.45 23.71
C ASP A 523 -20.64 14.31 23.03
N SER A 524 -20.61 14.37 21.71
CA SER A 524 -19.67 15.23 20.97
C SER A 524 -19.90 16.71 21.24
N LYS A 525 -21.17 17.13 21.36
CA LYS A 525 -21.51 18.50 21.76
C LYS A 525 -21.06 18.80 23.19
N ARG A 526 -21.25 17.85 24.12
CA ARG A 526 -20.81 17.99 25.51
C ARG A 526 -19.30 18.12 25.60
N ASP A 527 -18.57 17.23 24.94
CA ASP A 527 -17.10 17.26 24.92
C ASP A 527 -16.55 18.57 24.35
N VAL A 528 -17.15 19.10 23.28
CA VAL A 528 -16.69 20.38 22.70
C VAL A 528 -17.01 21.55 23.63
N ALA A 529 -18.18 21.55 24.28
CA ALA A 529 -18.51 22.58 25.27
C ALA A 529 -17.52 22.56 26.46
N GLU A 530 -17.10 21.37 26.89
CA GLU A 530 -16.07 21.18 27.93
C GLU A 530 -14.69 21.65 27.45
N LEU A 531 -14.25 21.25 26.25
CA LEU A 531 -12.96 21.66 25.66
C LEU A 531 -12.86 23.19 25.48
N LEU A 532 -13.97 23.84 25.18
CA LEU A 532 -14.03 25.29 24.98
C LEU A 532 -14.25 26.07 26.28
N GLY A 533 -14.54 25.40 27.41
CA GLY A 533 -14.80 26.06 28.69
C GLY A 533 -16.11 26.86 28.72
N GLU A 534 -17.12 26.47 27.94
CA GLU A 534 -18.35 27.27 27.77
C GLU A 534 -19.18 27.37 29.06
N GLU A 535 -19.14 26.35 29.93
CA GLU A 535 -19.87 26.39 31.21
C GLU A 535 -19.33 27.44 32.17
N THR A 536 -18.02 27.67 32.17
CA THR A 536 -17.37 28.73 32.96
C THR A 536 -17.61 30.12 32.36
N GLU A 537 -17.63 30.22 31.03
CA GLU A 537 -17.88 31.47 30.28
C GLU A 537 -19.30 32.00 30.54
N VAL A 538 -20.32 31.12 30.46
CA VAL A 538 -21.73 31.49 30.71
C VAL A 538 -21.97 32.01 32.13
N ARG A 539 -21.31 31.43 33.15
CA ARG A 539 -21.42 31.89 34.54
C ARG A 539 -20.84 33.30 34.72
N SER A 540 -19.65 33.54 34.16
CA SER A 540 -18.99 34.86 34.22
C SER A 540 -19.85 35.95 33.56
N ILE A 541 -20.46 35.65 32.39
CA ILE A 541 -21.32 36.59 31.67
C ILE A 541 -22.56 36.95 32.48
N HIS A 542 -23.16 35.95 33.12
CA HIS A 542 -24.35 36.17 33.93
C HIS A 542 -24.06 37.10 35.12
N GLU A 543 -22.92 36.92 35.79
CA GLU A 543 -22.46 37.79 36.87
C GLU A 543 -22.18 39.23 36.39
N ASP A 544 -21.59 39.39 35.20
CA ASP A 544 -21.27 40.72 34.66
C ASP A 544 -22.52 41.46 34.14
N LEU A 545 -23.47 40.75 33.54
CA LEU A 545 -24.79 41.31 33.18
C LEU A 545 -25.57 41.74 34.43
N GLN A 546 -25.48 40.98 35.51
CA GLN A 546 -26.11 41.32 36.78
C GLN A 546 -25.50 42.59 37.39
N LYS A 547 -24.16 42.72 37.40
CA LYS A 547 -23.47 43.95 37.84
C LYS A 547 -23.83 45.16 36.97
N LYS A 548 -23.91 44.99 35.66
CA LYS A 548 -24.29 46.08 34.73
C LYS A 548 -25.73 46.55 34.97
N HIS A 549 -26.64 45.61 35.27
CA HIS A 549 -28.02 45.93 35.63
C HIS A 549 -28.10 46.66 36.99
N GLU A 550 -27.32 46.24 37.99
CA GLU A 550 -27.23 46.91 39.29
C GLU A 550 -26.69 48.35 39.16
N GLN A 551 -25.65 48.57 38.33
CA GLN A 551 -25.10 49.90 38.04
C GLN A 551 -26.10 50.81 37.30
N GLU A 552 -26.86 50.29 36.34
CA GLU A 552 -27.90 51.07 35.64
C GLU A 552 -29.07 51.45 36.55
N VAL A 553 -29.42 50.59 37.52
CA VAL A 553 -30.43 50.89 38.55
C VAL A 553 -29.91 51.94 39.54
N GLU A 554 -28.62 51.90 39.90
CA GLU A 554 -27.98 52.89 40.77
C GLU A 554 -27.86 54.27 40.10
N CYS A 555 -27.56 54.32 38.80
CA CYS A 555 -27.52 55.55 38.00
C CYS A 555 -28.91 56.18 37.79
N LYS A 556 -29.98 55.37 37.77
CA LYS A 556 -31.37 55.86 37.70
C LYS A 556 -31.91 56.37 39.04
N ASN A 557 -31.27 56.01 40.15
CA ASN A 557 -31.69 56.40 41.51
C ASN A 557 -30.93 57.62 42.07
N THR A 558 -30.09 58.30 41.27
CA THR A 558 -29.46 59.56 41.70
C THR A 558 -30.45 60.74 41.59
N PRO A 559 -30.87 61.40 42.69
CA PRO A 559 -31.87 62.46 42.61
C PRO A 559 -31.29 63.72 41.98
N LYS A 560 -32.00 64.30 41.00
CA LYS A 560 -31.76 65.66 40.51
C LYS A 560 -31.83 66.65 41.70
N LYS A 561 -30.69 67.22 42.10
CA LYS A 561 -30.69 68.44 42.92
C LYS A 561 -31.29 69.58 42.10
N ASN A 562 -32.56 69.91 42.40
CA ASN A 562 -33.16 71.18 42.04
C ASN A 562 -32.35 72.33 42.68
N GLY A 563 -32.26 73.44 41.94
CA GLY A 563 -31.41 74.58 42.27
C GLY A 563 -31.84 75.36 43.51
N GLN A 564 -30.89 76.19 43.98
CA GLN A 564 -31.17 77.42 44.71
C GLN A 564 -30.13 78.48 44.35
N GLU A 565 -30.66 79.67 44.14
CA GLU A 565 -30.07 80.92 43.65
C GLU A 565 -28.85 81.42 44.44
N ARG A 566 -27.87 81.97 43.73
CA ARG A 566 -27.54 83.41 43.75
C ARG A 566 -26.57 83.81 42.64
#